data_AF-A0A258M259-F1
#
_entry.id   AF-A0A258M259-F1
#
_cell.length_a   1.000
_cell.length_b   1.000
_cell.length_c   1.000
_cell.angle_alpha   90.00
_cell.angle_beta   90.00
_cell.angle_gamma   90.00
#
_symmetry.space_group_name_H-M   'P 1'
#
loop_
_entity.id
_entity.type
_entity.pdbx_description
1 polymer ?
#
loop_
_entity_poly.entity_id
_entity_poly.type
_entity_poly.pdbx_seq_one_letter_code
_entity_poly.pdbx_strand_id
1 'polypeptide(L)'
;MLANEAAEAALMGVASSADIDRAMTFGVNYPRGPLTWADQVGPACILAALDALQAAYGDDRYRASQFLRRRVAACRALHAEPDAGASIP
;
A
#
# COMPACT_ATOMS: atom_id res chain seq x y z
N MET A 1 -7.61 -3.40 -3.90
CA MET A 1 -7.86 -1.95 -3.77
C MET A 1 -7.49 -1.40 -2.40
N LEU A 2 -8.01 -1.90 -1.28
CA LEU A 2 -7.75 -1.27 0.04
C LEU A 2 -6.26 -1.09 0.39
N ALA A 3 -5.44 -2.11 0.18
CA ALA A 3 -3.99 -2.01 0.37
C ALA A 3 -3.31 -0.99 -0.57
N ASN A 4 -3.86 -0.81 -1.77
CA ASN A 4 -3.37 0.17 -2.74
C ASN A 4 -3.65 1.61 -2.28
N GLU A 5 -4.86 1.86 -1.79
CA GLU A 5 -5.25 3.16 -1.23
C GLU A 5 -4.46 3.49 0.03
N ALA A 6 -4.25 2.51 0.90
CA ALA A 6 -3.40 2.67 2.08
C ALA A 6 -1.95 3.02 1.69
N ALA A 7 -1.41 2.38 0.66
CA ALA A 7 -0.08 2.67 0.14
C ALA A 7 0.01 4.08 -0.47
N GLU A 8 -1.06 4.55 -1.15
CA GLU A 8 -1.13 5.90 -1.70
C GLU A 8 -1.26 6.95 -0.59
N ALA A 9 -2.06 6.71 0.45
CA ALA A 9 -2.16 7.58 1.61
C ALA A 9 -0.81 7.75 2.32
N ALA A 10 -0.04 6.66 2.44
CA ALA A 10 1.33 6.70 2.95
C ALA A 10 2.27 7.50 2.02
N LEU A 11 2.16 7.30 0.70
CA LEU A 11 2.95 8.02 -0.30
C LEU A 11 2.71 9.55 -0.28
N MET A 12 1.45 9.94 -0.13
CA MET A 12 1.03 11.35 -0.06
C MET A 12 1.35 12.00 1.30
N GLY A 13 1.88 11.24 2.27
CA GLY A 13 2.20 11.74 3.60
C GLY A 13 0.96 12.09 4.44
N VAL A 14 -0.20 11.52 4.12
CA VAL A 14 -1.45 11.76 4.88
C VAL A 14 -1.32 11.24 6.31
N ALA A 15 -0.67 10.09 6.47
CA ALA A 15 -0.34 9.46 7.74
C ALA A 15 0.80 8.45 7.55
N SER A 16 1.45 8.05 8.64
CA SER A 16 2.46 6.97 8.58
C SER A 16 1.79 5.62 8.27
N SER A 17 2.55 4.65 7.74
CA SER A 17 2.03 3.29 7.50
C SER A 17 1.44 2.67 8.78
N ALA A 18 2.06 2.93 9.94
CA ALA A 18 1.58 2.44 11.23
C ALA A 18 0.27 3.13 11.66
N ASP A 19 0.16 4.44 11.46
CA ASP A 19 -1.05 5.19 11.81
C ASP A 19 -2.23 4.82 10.90
N ILE A 20 -1.98 4.57 9.62
CA ILE A 20 -2.99 4.05 8.68
C ILE A 20 -3.51 2.71 9.16
N ASP A 21 -2.61 1.80 9.54
CA ASP A 21 -2.99 0.47 10.03
C ASP A 21 -3.77 0.53 11.34
N ARG A 22 -3.41 1.43 12.26
CA ARG A 22 -4.15 1.68 13.50
C ARG A 22 -5.52 2.28 13.23
N ALA A 23 -5.61 3.29 12.37
CA ALA A 23 -6.86 3.93 12.00
C ALA A 23 -7.85 2.92 11.40
N MET A 24 -7.37 2.01 10.56
CA MET A 24 -8.21 0.97 9.96
C MET A 24 -8.62 -0.11 10.96
N THR A 25 -7.72 -0.49 11.86
CA THR A 25 -8.03 -1.48 12.91
C THR A 25 -9.04 -0.94 13.92
N PHE A 26 -8.84 0.28 14.43
CA PHE A 26 -9.67 0.84 15.49
C PHE A 26 -10.86 1.67 15.01
N GLY A 27 -10.73 2.34 13.86
CA GLY A 27 -11.78 3.21 13.32
C GLY A 27 -12.86 2.46 12.55
N VAL A 28 -12.51 1.38 11.85
CA VAL A 28 -13.44 0.59 11.03
C VAL A 28 -13.39 -0.92 11.33
N ASN A 29 -12.81 -1.29 12.47
CA ASN A 29 -12.82 -2.66 13.01
C ASN A 29 -12.23 -3.73 12.05
N TYR A 30 -11.20 -3.36 11.27
CA TYR A 30 -10.46 -4.36 10.52
C TYR A 30 -9.66 -5.26 11.48
N PRO A 31 -9.55 -6.58 11.23
CA PRO A 31 -8.83 -7.50 12.11
C PRO A 31 -7.33 -7.19 12.16
N ARG A 32 -6.78 -6.60 11.09
CA ARG A 32 -5.42 -6.10 10.96
C ARG A 32 -5.41 -4.91 10.02
N GLY A 33 -4.44 -4.03 10.19
CA GLY A 33 -4.22 -2.92 9.27
C GLY A 33 -3.94 -3.38 7.83
N PRO A 34 -4.41 -2.63 6.82
CA PRO A 34 -4.33 -3.04 5.42
C PRO A 34 -2.90 -3.22 4.90
N LEU A 35 -1.92 -2.47 5.40
CA LEU A 35 -0.52 -2.58 4.95
C LEU A 35 0.14 -3.81 5.57
N THR A 36 -0.04 -4.02 6.88
CA THR A 36 0.40 -5.24 7.57
C THR A 36 -0.22 -6.50 6.95
N TRP A 37 -1.50 -6.43 6.59
CA TRP A 37 -2.17 -7.57 5.97
C TRP A 37 -1.67 -7.80 4.54
N ALA A 38 -1.40 -6.74 3.78
CA ALA A 38 -0.81 -6.83 2.46
C ALA A 38 0.58 -7.48 2.48
N ASP A 39 1.39 -7.20 3.52
CA ASP A 39 2.68 -7.85 3.72
C ASP A 39 2.56 -9.37 3.96
N GLN A 40 1.51 -9.82 4.65
CA GLN A 40 1.24 -11.26 4.86
C GLN A 40 0.76 -11.96 3.60
N VAL A 41 -0.08 -11.31 2.80
CA VAL A 41 -0.56 -11.84 1.52
C VAL A 41 0.56 -11.90 0.49
N GLY A 42 1.48 -10.94 0.54
CA GLY A 42 2.56 -10.76 -0.42
C GLY A 42 2.32 -9.55 -1.30
N PRO A 43 3.08 -8.46 -1.12
CA PRO A 43 2.93 -7.23 -1.91
C PRO A 43 3.08 -7.45 -3.41
N ALA A 44 3.93 -8.39 -3.84
CA ALA A 44 4.10 -8.77 -5.23
C ALA A 44 2.85 -9.42 -5.84
N CYS A 45 2.14 -10.26 -5.07
CA CYS A 45 0.87 -10.86 -5.49
C CYS A 45 -0.20 -9.79 -5.69
N ILE A 46 -0.29 -8.83 -4.76
CA ILE A 46 -1.23 -7.71 -4.85
C ILE A 46 -0.92 -6.82 -6.06
N LEU A 47 0.36 -6.52 -6.31
CA LEU A 47 0.78 -5.76 -7.48
C LEU A 47 0.41 -6.49 -8.78
N ALA A 48 0.70 -7.79 -8.89
CA ALA A 48 0.36 -8.58 -10.06
C ALA A 48 -1.16 -8.63 -10.32
N ALA A 49 -1.96 -8.76 -9.26
CA ALA A 49 -3.41 -8.73 -9.37
C ALA A 49 -3.92 -7.35 -9.84
N LEU A 50 -3.38 -6.25 -9.32
CA LEU A 50 -3.73 -4.90 -9.75
C LEU A 50 -3.35 -4.64 -11.22
N ASP A 51 -2.15 -5.06 -11.63
CA ASP A 51 -1.69 -4.93 -13.01
C ASP A 51 -2.55 -5.77 -13.97
N ALA A 52 -2.94 -6.98 -13.58
CA ALA A 52 -3.84 -7.82 -14.36
C ALA A 52 -5.24 -7.19 -14.49
N LEU A 53 -5.79 -6.63 -13.40
CA LEU A 53 -7.08 -5.92 -13.42
C LEU A 53 -7.01 -4.66 -14.28
N GLN A 54 -5.94 -3.87 -14.17
CA GLN A 54 -5.74 -2.67 -14.99
C GLN A 54 -5.63 -3.04 -16.47
N ALA A 55 -4.91 -4.12 -16.82
CA ALA A 55 -4.82 -4.60 -18.19
C ALA A 55 -6.16 -5.11 -18.74
N ALA A 56 -6.99 -5.75 -17.90
CA ALA A 56 -8.27 -6.30 -18.30
C ALA A 56 -9.38 -5.23 -18.46
N TYR A 57 -9.43 -4.27 -17.55
CA TYR A 57 -10.52 -3.28 -17.48
C TYR A 57 -10.13 -1.91 -18.04
N GLY A 58 -8.84 -1.59 -18.14
CA GLY A 58 -8.35 -0.28 -18.60
C GLY A 58 -8.70 0.89 -17.68
N ASP A 59 -9.22 0.63 -16.48
CA ASP A 59 -9.68 1.64 -15.53
C ASP A 59 -8.56 2.03 -14.56
N ASP A 60 -8.34 3.33 -14.40
CA ASP A 60 -7.34 3.92 -13.51
C ASP A 60 -7.55 3.56 -12.03
N ARG A 61 -8.74 3.14 -11.62
CA ARG A 61 -9.00 2.62 -10.26
C ARG A 61 -8.15 1.41 -9.88
N TYR A 62 -7.66 0.66 -10.86
CA TYR A 62 -6.80 -0.51 -10.63
C TYR A 62 -5.32 -0.16 -10.71
N ARG A 63 -4.97 1.09 -11.01
CA ARG A 63 -3.58 1.52 -11.12
C ARG A 63 -2.87 1.34 -9.77
N ALA A 64 -1.86 0.48 -9.77
CA ALA A 64 -1.07 0.25 -8.57
C ALA A 64 -0.27 1.51 -8.17
N SER A 65 -0.29 1.83 -6.88
CA SER A 65 0.44 2.93 -6.26
C SER A 65 1.93 2.85 -6.55
N GLN A 66 2.58 4.00 -6.74
CA GLN A 66 4.03 4.06 -6.89
C GLN A 66 4.75 3.53 -5.65
N PHE A 67 4.18 3.71 -4.45
CA PHE A 67 4.76 3.18 -3.21
C PHE A 67 4.79 1.65 -3.22
N LEU A 68 3.66 1.02 -3.60
CA LEU A 68 3.57 -0.43 -3.73
C LEU A 68 4.60 -0.96 -4.75
N ARG A 69 4.69 -0.33 -5.93
CA ARG A 69 5.69 -0.70 -6.96
C ARG A 69 7.12 -0.58 -6.45
N ARG A 70 7.47 0.52 -5.77
CA ARG A 70 8.82 0.74 -5.21
C ARG A 70 9.15 -0.28 -4.13
N ARG A 71 8.22 -0.58 -3.22
CA ARG A 71 8.41 -1.57 -2.16
C ARG A 71 8.59 -2.98 -2.71
N VAL A 72 7.78 -3.38 -3.70
CA VAL A 72 7.95 -4.66 -4.40
C VAL A 72 9.29 -4.74 -5.12
N ALA A 73 9.68 -3.71 -5.87
CA ALA A 73 10.95 -3.67 -6.58
C ALA A 73 12.16 -3.73 -5.62
N ALA A 74 12.04 -3.16 -4.43
CA ALA A 74 13.06 -3.20 -3.38
C ALA A 74 12.99 -4.46 -2.50
N CYS A 75 12.03 -5.37 -2.73
CA CYS A 75 11.74 -6.51 -1.85
C CYS A 75 11.56 -6.11 -0.37
N ARG A 76 10.88 -4.98 -0.13
CA ARG A 76 10.60 -4.43 1.21
C ARG A 76 9.13 -4.55 1.58
N ALA A 77 8.88 -4.68 2.88
CA ALA A 77 7.55 -4.61 3.47
C ALA A 77 6.91 -3.21 3.30
N LEU A 78 5.59 -3.19 3.14
CA LEU A 78 4.75 -1.99 3.05
C LEU A 78 4.59 -1.30 4.41
N HIS A 79 4.52 -2.09 5.48
CA HIS A 79 4.45 -1.60 6.85
C HIS A 79 5.82 -1.20 7.43
N ALA A 80 6.92 -1.36 6.67
CA ALA A 80 8.21 -0.86 7.13
C ALA A 80 8.21 0.68 7.18
N GLU A 81 8.84 1.24 8.22
CA GLU A 81 9.05 2.68 8.41
C GLU A 81 9.43 3.36 7.08
N PRO A 82 8.96 4.60 6.85
CA PRO A 82 9.37 5.35 5.67
C PRO A 82 10.89 5.44 5.66
N ASP A 83 11.51 5.09 4.53
CA ASP A 83 12.95 5.34 4.35
C ASP A 83 13.20 6.82 4.65
N ALA A 84 14.13 7.10 5.56
CA ALA A 84 14.48 8.44 6.06
C ALA A 84 15.09 9.38 4.99
N GLY A 85 14.72 9.23 3.71
CA GLY A 85 15.23 9.94 2.56
C GLY A 85 14.16 10.62 1.69
N ALA A 86 12.87 10.52 2.00
CA ALA A 86 11.85 11.34 1.34
C ALA A 86 11.75 12.72 2.00
N SER A 87 12.88 13.45 2.07
CA SER A 87 12.86 14.90 2.19
C SER A 87 12.26 15.42 0.89
N ILE A 88 10.98 15.77 0.91
CA ILE A 88 10.36 16.54 -0.16
C ILE A 88 10.83 18.00 0.02
N PRO A 89 11.31 18.69 -1.02
CA PRO A 89 11.65 20.12 -0.96
C PRO A 89 10.43 21.01 -0.73
#